data_AF-A0A3D5H6K9-F1
#
_entry.id   AF-A0A3D5H6K9-F1
#
_cell.length_a   1.000
_cell.length_b   1.000
_cell.length_c   1.000
_cell.angle_alpha   90.00
_cell.angle_beta   90.00
_cell.angle_gamma   90.00
#
_symmetry.space_group_name_H-M   'P 1'
#
loop_
_entity.id
_entity.type
_entity.pdbx_description
1 polymer ?
#
loop_
_entity_poly.entity_id
_entity_poly.type
_entity_poly.pdbx_seq_one_letter_code
_entity_poly.pdbx_strand_id
1 'polypeptide(L)'
;MRTSRYIALFLILAGRAAAEDTEHYFRFTIGQKSELDRLTRIISIDNVVHDTVYAYANQTQWETFQTLGIPGTELPHPSSLYEHKMSDSPLGVLDWDSYPTYQAYLAMMRQYASTYPNICRLDTVGFSIQNRLILALKISDNVNVREDEPQFLYTSSMHGDELVGYILLLRLANHLL
;
A
#
# COMPACT_ATOMS: atom_id res chain seq x y z
N MET A 1 60.24 13.92 8.13
CA MET A 1 58.81 14.29 8.23
C MET A 1 58.16 14.09 6.88
N ARG A 2 57.38 13.00 6.70
CA ARG A 2 56.62 12.73 5.47
C ARG A 2 55.23 13.33 5.63
N THR A 3 54.88 14.31 4.80
CA THR A 3 53.56 14.93 4.77
C THR A 3 52.64 14.12 3.85
N SER A 4 51.73 13.34 4.45
CA SER A 4 50.63 12.70 3.71
C SER A 4 49.61 13.75 3.28
N ARG A 5 49.35 13.84 1.97
CA ARG A 5 48.27 14.64 1.41
C ARG A 5 47.07 13.72 1.19
N TYR A 6 45.97 13.96 1.89
CA TYR A 6 44.69 13.30 1.64
C TYR A 6 43.90 14.10 0.61
N ILE A 7 43.53 13.46 -0.50
CA ILE A 7 42.60 14.01 -1.49
C ILE A 7 41.21 13.50 -1.11
N ALA A 8 40.35 14.38 -0.62
CA ALA A 8 38.94 14.07 -0.42
C ALA A 8 38.21 14.21 -1.76
N LEU A 9 37.80 13.08 -2.33
CA LEU A 9 36.97 13.03 -3.53
C LEU A 9 35.51 13.24 -3.12
N PHE A 10 34.97 14.44 -3.34
CA PHE A 10 33.54 14.68 -3.20
C PHE A 10 32.81 14.10 -4.41
N LEU A 11 32.24 12.91 -4.26
CA LEU A 11 31.25 12.38 -5.20
C LEU A 11 29.96 13.17 -5.00
N ILE A 12 29.65 14.08 -5.93
CA ILE A 12 28.32 14.66 -6.03
C ILE A 12 27.43 13.55 -6.59
N LEU A 13 26.77 12.79 -5.71
CA LEU A 13 25.59 12.02 -6.10
C LEU A 13 24.53 13.07 -6.48
N ALA A 14 24.39 13.32 -7.78
CA ALA A 14 23.16 13.89 -8.30
C ALA A 14 22.07 12.84 -8.10
N GLY A 15 21.49 12.79 -6.90
CA GLY A 15 20.23 12.12 -6.68
C GLY A 15 19.24 12.76 -7.63
N ARG A 16 18.80 12.02 -8.65
CA ARG A 16 17.54 12.37 -9.31
C ARG A 16 16.52 12.40 -8.18
N ALA A 17 15.99 13.58 -7.86
CA ALA A 17 14.72 13.65 -7.18
C ALA A 17 13.80 12.72 -7.96
N ALA A 18 13.24 11.71 -7.30
CA ALA A 18 12.13 10.97 -7.89
C ALA A 18 11.12 12.05 -8.27
N ALA A 19 10.81 12.19 -9.56
CA ALA A 19 9.69 13.00 -9.96
C ALA A 19 8.51 12.49 -9.13
N GLU A 20 7.81 13.39 -8.42
CA GLU A 20 6.49 13.01 -7.92
C GLU A 20 5.73 12.52 -9.14
N ASP A 21 5.40 11.23 -9.16
CA ASP A 21 4.52 10.66 -10.18
C ASP A 21 3.16 11.29 -9.93
N THR A 22 2.93 12.44 -10.57
CA THR A 22 1.64 13.11 -10.54
C THR A 22 0.62 12.16 -11.14
N GLU A 23 -0.33 11.74 -10.31
CA GLU A 23 -1.47 10.94 -10.74
C GLU A 23 -2.65 11.87 -11.01
N HIS A 24 -3.19 11.76 -12.22
CA HIS A 24 -4.37 12.49 -12.66
C HIS A 24 -5.58 11.58 -12.54
N TYR A 25 -6.57 12.01 -11.77
CA TYR A 25 -7.90 11.40 -11.75
C TYR A 25 -8.85 12.26 -12.56
N PHE A 26 -9.56 11.68 -13.53
CA PHE A 26 -10.40 12.43 -14.45
C PHE A 26 -11.56 11.60 -14.97
N ARG A 27 -12.52 12.30 -15.59
CA ARG A 27 -13.62 11.67 -16.30
C ARG A 27 -13.74 12.15 -17.73
N PHE A 28 -14.28 11.31 -18.61
CA PHE A 28 -14.61 11.64 -19.99
C PHE A 28 -15.85 10.84 -20.43
N THR A 29 -16.41 11.17 -21.59
CA THR A 29 -17.56 10.44 -22.15
C THR A 29 -17.14 9.62 -23.37
N ILE A 30 -17.82 8.51 -23.58
CA ILE A 30 -17.65 7.63 -24.75
C ILE A 30 -18.98 7.48 -25.49
N GLY A 31 -18.92 7.34 -26.82
CA GLY A 31 -20.12 7.02 -27.61
C GLY A 31 -20.43 5.53 -27.59
N GLN A 32 -19.40 4.68 -27.54
CA GLN A 32 -19.52 3.23 -27.53
C GLN A 32 -18.42 2.55 -26.72
N LYS A 33 -18.73 1.41 -26.09
CA LYS A 33 -17.80 0.69 -25.22
C LYS A 33 -16.52 0.21 -25.93
N SER A 34 -16.57 -0.07 -27.23
CA SER A 34 -15.40 -0.50 -28.01
C SER A 34 -14.30 0.58 -28.09
N GLU A 35 -14.60 1.84 -27.77
CA GLU A 35 -13.57 2.89 -27.67
C GLU A 35 -12.57 2.61 -26.52
N LEU A 36 -13.01 1.89 -25.48
CA LEU A 36 -12.17 1.53 -24.32
C LEU A 36 -11.06 0.54 -24.67
N ASP A 37 -11.21 -0.27 -25.73
CA ASP A 37 -10.23 -1.29 -26.12
C ASP A 37 -8.87 -0.68 -26.46
N ARG A 38 -8.86 0.55 -26.99
CA ARG A 38 -7.62 1.31 -27.23
C ARG A 38 -7.19 2.10 -26.01
N LEU A 39 -8.13 2.70 -25.29
CA LEU A 39 -7.84 3.60 -24.16
C LEU A 39 -7.24 2.89 -22.95
N THR A 40 -7.64 1.65 -22.68
CA THR A 40 -7.07 0.80 -21.61
C THR A 40 -5.57 0.52 -21.76
N ARG A 41 -4.99 0.75 -22.95
CA ARG A 41 -3.54 0.64 -23.19
C ARG A 41 -2.77 1.93 -22.89
N ILE A 42 -3.48 3.02 -22.64
CA ILE A 42 -2.93 4.37 -22.44
C ILE A 42 -3.18 4.81 -21.00
N ILE A 43 -4.39 4.61 -20.50
CA ILE A 43 -4.86 5.05 -19.18
C ILE A 43 -5.46 3.87 -18.40
N SER A 44 -5.53 3.99 -17.08
CA SER A 44 -6.17 3.00 -16.21
C SER A 44 -7.64 3.34 -16.03
N ILE A 45 -8.55 2.46 -16.44
CA ILE A 45 -9.99 2.68 -16.27
C ILE A 45 -10.41 2.21 -14.88
N ASP A 46 -10.97 3.13 -14.10
CA ASP A 46 -11.45 2.87 -12.74
C ASP A 46 -12.91 2.39 -12.75
N ASN A 47 -13.79 3.16 -13.40
CA ASN A 47 -15.22 2.88 -13.41
C ASN A 47 -15.90 3.40 -14.68
N VAL A 48 -17.01 2.76 -15.08
CA VAL A 48 -17.84 3.19 -16.20
C VAL A 48 -19.30 3.24 -15.76
N VAL A 49 -19.86 4.45 -15.71
CA VAL A 49 -21.25 4.71 -15.36
C VAL A 49 -21.97 5.26 -16.58
N HIS A 50 -22.81 4.43 -17.21
CA HIS A 50 -23.44 4.70 -18.52
C HIS A 50 -22.39 4.94 -19.61
N ASP A 51 -22.27 6.18 -20.07
CA ASP A 51 -21.34 6.69 -21.07
C ASP A 51 -20.16 7.45 -20.44
N THR A 52 -20.19 7.67 -19.11
CA THR A 52 -19.15 8.39 -18.38
C THR A 52 -18.12 7.42 -17.83
N VAL A 53 -16.86 7.67 -18.15
CA VAL A 53 -15.72 6.84 -17.77
C VAL A 53 -14.86 7.63 -16.79
N TYR A 54 -14.47 6.98 -15.70
CA TYR A 54 -13.53 7.49 -14.71
C TYR A 54 -12.21 6.75 -14.86
N ALA A 55 -11.11 7.48 -14.83
CA ALA A 55 -9.80 6.92 -15.11
C ALA A 55 -8.69 7.63 -14.35
N TYR A 56 -7.58 6.90 -14.21
CA TYR A 56 -6.31 7.37 -13.70
C TYR A 56 -5.27 7.38 -14.82
N ALA A 57 -4.36 8.34 -14.74
CA ALA A 57 -3.20 8.42 -15.61
C ALA A 57 -2.04 9.05 -14.85
N ASN A 58 -0.84 8.49 -14.97
CA ASN A 58 0.36 9.25 -14.60
C ASN A 58 0.58 10.41 -15.60
N GLN A 59 1.53 11.30 -15.30
CA GLN A 59 1.85 12.46 -16.13
C GLN A 59 2.03 12.13 -17.62
N THR A 60 2.79 11.08 -17.97
CA THR A 60 3.04 10.70 -19.37
C THR A 60 1.79 10.13 -20.06
N GLN A 61 1.01 9.33 -19.34
CA GLN A 61 -0.25 8.78 -19.82
C GLN A 61 -1.29 9.89 -20.04
N TRP A 62 -1.31 10.88 -19.15
CA TRP A 62 -2.20 12.04 -19.23
C TRP A 62 -1.90 12.90 -20.44
N GLU A 63 -0.63 13.25 -20.67
CA GLU A 63 -0.19 13.96 -21.87
C GLU A 63 -0.57 13.17 -23.14
N THR A 64 -0.36 11.86 -23.14
CA THR A 64 -0.74 10.99 -24.27
C THR A 64 -2.25 11.02 -24.50
N PHE A 65 -3.05 10.95 -23.45
CA PHE A 65 -4.51 11.03 -23.53
C PHE A 65 -4.98 12.36 -24.11
N GLN A 66 -4.38 13.49 -23.70
CA GLN A 66 -4.71 14.81 -24.22
C GLN A 66 -4.47 14.94 -25.74
N THR A 67 -3.44 14.26 -26.28
CA THR A 67 -3.19 14.26 -27.74
C THR A 67 -4.29 13.59 -28.56
N LEU A 68 -5.14 12.77 -27.93
CA LEU A 68 -6.24 12.08 -28.60
C LEU A 68 -7.42 13.01 -28.91
N GLY A 69 -7.43 14.23 -28.36
CA GLY A 69 -8.52 15.20 -28.58
C GLY A 69 -9.84 14.81 -27.92
N ILE A 70 -9.82 13.87 -26.97
CA ILE A 70 -11.01 13.47 -26.19
C ILE A 70 -11.19 14.48 -25.06
N PRO A 71 -12.35 15.16 -24.94
CA PRO A 71 -12.60 16.10 -23.87
C PRO A 71 -12.70 15.36 -22.52
N GLY A 72 -11.66 15.51 -21.69
CA GLY A 72 -11.63 15.03 -20.31
C GLY A 72 -11.75 16.18 -19.31
N THR A 73 -12.37 15.92 -18.16
CA THR A 73 -12.42 16.83 -17.01
C THR A 73 -11.63 16.21 -15.87
N GLU A 74 -10.55 16.88 -15.46
CA GLU A 74 -9.78 16.50 -14.27
C GLU A 74 -10.60 16.73 -13.00
N LEU A 75 -10.44 15.83 -12.03
CA LEU A 75 -11.18 15.76 -10.78
C LEU A 75 -10.18 15.70 -9.61
N PRO A 76 -10.58 16.16 -8.40
CA PRO A 76 -9.78 15.92 -7.22
C PRO A 76 -9.61 14.41 -6.98
N HIS A 77 -8.43 14.01 -6.53
CA HIS A 77 -8.11 12.62 -6.25
C HIS A 77 -9.11 12.02 -5.24
N PRO A 78 -9.67 10.81 -5.44
CA PRO A 78 -10.73 10.28 -4.57
C PRO A 78 -10.36 10.19 -3.09
N SER A 79 -9.09 9.90 -2.77
CA SER A 79 -8.62 9.87 -1.38
C SER A 79 -8.60 11.23 -0.70
N SER A 80 -8.53 12.35 -1.46
CA SER A 80 -8.55 13.69 -0.87
C SER A 80 -9.93 14.11 -0.38
N LEU A 81 -10.96 13.29 -0.64
CA LEU A 81 -12.34 13.54 -0.19
C LEU A 81 -12.58 13.10 1.26
N TYR A 82 -11.64 12.37 1.86
CA TYR A 82 -11.79 11.78 3.19
C TYR A 82 -10.58 12.12 4.07
N GLU A 83 -10.84 12.46 5.33
CA GLU A 83 -9.80 12.50 6.35
C GLU A 83 -9.67 11.13 7.00
N HIS A 84 -8.47 10.54 6.92
CA HIS A 84 -8.18 9.26 7.57
C HIS A 84 -7.65 9.49 8.98
N LYS A 85 -8.32 8.90 9.97
CA LYS A 85 -7.85 8.92 11.35
C LYS A 85 -6.83 7.80 11.57
N MET A 86 -5.64 8.18 12.00
CA MET A 86 -4.55 7.25 12.31
C MET A 86 -4.32 7.16 13.83
N SER A 87 -3.93 5.99 14.33
CA SER A 87 -3.50 5.78 15.71
C SER A 87 -2.07 5.27 15.76
N ASP A 88 -1.27 5.85 16.64
CA ASP A 88 0.09 5.40 16.98
C ASP A 88 0.14 4.34 18.07
N SER A 89 -1.00 4.05 18.71
CA SER A 89 -1.08 3.08 19.80
C SER A 89 -1.87 1.82 19.40
N PRO A 90 -1.42 0.61 19.80
CA PRO A 90 -2.18 -0.62 19.62
C PRO A 90 -3.62 -0.55 20.14
N LEU A 91 -3.82 0.07 21.30
CA LEU A 91 -5.15 0.21 21.91
C LEU A 91 -6.08 1.09 21.06
N GLY A 92 -5.61 2.25 20.60
CA GLY A 92 -6.44 3.15 19.78
C GLY A 92 -6.86 2.56 18.43
N VAL A 93 -6.10 1.59 17.90
CA VAL A 93 -6.46 0.86 16.66
C VAL A 93 -7.65 -0.08 16.89
N LEU A 94 -7.82 -0.58 18.12
CA LEU A 94 -8.91 -1.49 18.49
C LEU A 94 -10.24 -0.76 18.73
N ASP A 95 -10.26 0.57 18.80
CA ASP A 95 -11.44 1.42 19.02
C ASP A 95 -12.29 1.71 17.76
N TRP A 96 -12.10 0.92 16.68
CA TRP A 96 -12.88 0.86 15.42
C TRP A 96 -12.81 2.09 14.51
N ASP A 97 -12.37 3.22 15.03
CA ASP A 97 -12.38 4.51 14.34
C ASP A 97 -10.97 5.05 14.08
N SER A 98 -10.00 4.16 13.80
CA SER A 98 -8.66 4.55 13.34
C SER A 98 -7.92 3.42 12.64
N TYR A 99 -6.97 3.79 11.77
CA TYR A 99 -6.00 2.88 11.17
C TYR A 99 -4.64 2.96 11.88
N PRO A 100 -3.87 1.87 11.99
CA PRO A 100 -2.57 1.92 12.64
C PRO A 100 -1.57 2.66 11.76
N THR A 101 -0.75 3.50 12.36
CA THR A 101 0.50 3.89 11.72
C THR A 101 1.42 2.67 11.59
N TYR A 102 2.44 2.77 10.75
CA TYR A 102 3.40 1.67 10.61
C TYR A 102 4.08 1.32 11.95
N GLN A 103 4.32 2.29 12.83
CA GLN A 103 4.87 2.02 14.17
C GLN A 103 3.86 1.30 15.07
N ALA A 104 2.58 1.71 15.05
CA ALA A 104 1.53 1.01 15.77
C ALA A 104 1.39 -0.44 15.32
N TYR A 105 1.45 -0.69 14.00
CA TYR A 105 1.47 -2.03 13.42
C TYR A 105 2.62 -2.89 13.95
N LEU A 106 3.86 -2.38 13.90
CA LEU A 106 5.00 -3.10 14.44
C LEU A 106 4.83 -3.42 15.92
N ALA A 107 4.30 -2.47 16.69
CA ALA A 107 4.03 -2.65 18.12
C ALA A 107 2.98 -3.75 18.35
N MET A 108 1.86 -3.73 17.62
CA MET A 108 0.79 -4.74 17.70
C MET A 108 1.33 -6.14 17.39
N MET A 109 2.03 -6.30 16.27
CA MET A 109 2.57 -7.60 15.84
C MET A 109 3.56 -8.18 16.85
N ARG A 110 4.43 -7.34 17.43
CA ARG A 110 5.35 -7.75 18.49
C ARG A 110 4.61 -8.11 19.78
N GLN A 111 3.61 -7.31 20.14
CA GLN A 111 2.80 -7.52 21.34
C GLN A 111 2.06 -8.86 21.28
N TYR A 112 1.48 -9.24 20.13
CA TYR A 112 0.83 -10.53 19.97
C TYR A 112 1.77 -11.71 20.27
N ALA A 113 2.95 -11.73 19.64
CA ALA A 113 3.91 -12.81 19.88
C ALA A 113 4.50 -12.78 21.30
N SER A 114 4.73 -11.61 21.90
CA SER A 114 5.30 -11.52 23.25
C SER A 114 4.29 -11.88 24.34
N THR A 115 3.01 -11.60 24.12
CA THR A 115 1.92 -11.88 25.08
C THR A 115 1.52 -13.35 25.04
N TYR A 116 1.55 -13.97 23.86
CA TYR A 116 1.09 -15.34 23.64
C TYR A 116 2.20 -16.26 23.09
N PRO A 117 3.39 -16.36 23.73
CA PRO A 117 4.56 -17.02 23.14
C PRO A 117 4.39 -18.53 22.92
N ASN A 118 3.45 -19.16 23.62
CA ASN A 118 3.17 -20.58 23.46
C ASN A 118 2.35 -20.89 22.20
N ILE A 119 1.54 -19.93 21.74
CA ILE A 119 0.59 -20.13 20.63
C ILE A 119 0.79 -19.17 19.47
N CYS A 120 1.71 -18.21 19.58
CA CYS A 120 1.94 -17.16 18.60
C CYS A 120 3.44 -16.95 18.38
N ARG A 121 3.86 -16.94 17.11
CA ARG A 121 5.23 -16.59 16.70
C ARG A 121 5.19 -15.52 15.63
N LEU A 122 5.99 -14.48 15.81
CA LEU A 122 6.20 -13.45 14.81
C LEU A 122 7.33 -13.87 13.85
N ASP A 123 7.10 -13.71 12.56
CA ASP A 123 8.07 -13.95 11.50
C ASP A 123 8.22 -12.71 10.60
N THR A 124 9.36 -12.59 9.93
CA THR A 124 9.62 -11.57 8.92
C THR A 124 9.74 -12.25 7.55
N VAL A 125 8.76 -12.05 6.69
CA VAL A 125 8.73 -12.69 5.36
C VAL A 125 9.46 -11.89 4.30
N GLY A 126 9.85 -10.65 4.59
CA GLY A 126 10.68 -9.83 3.71
C GLY A 126 10.63 -8.34 4.03
N PHE A 127 11.06 -7.54 3.05
CA PHE A 127 11.08 -6.09 3.09
C PHE A 127 10.32 -5.51 1.89
N SER A 128 9.60 -4.41 2.09
CA SER A 128 9.03 -3.64 0.99
C SER A 128 10.12 -2.89 0.21
N ILE A 129 9.76 -2.34 -0.96
CA ILE A 129 10.66 -1.48 -1.75
C ILE A 129 11.14 -0.24 -0.98
N GLN A 130 10.39 0.21 0.04
CA GLN A 130 10.74 1.30 0.95
C GLN A 130 11.45 0.80 2.22
N ASN A 131 11.94 -0.44 2.21
CA ASN A 131 12.63 -1.07 3.33
C ASN A 131 11.81 -1.19 4.62
N ARG A 132 10.48 -1.35 4.51
CA ARG A 132 9.59 -1.66 5.64
C ARG A 132 9.47 -3.17 5.83
N LEU A 133 9.39 -3.64 7.07
CA LEU A 133 9.23 -5.05 7.40
C LEU A 133 7.86 -5.55 6.93
N ILE A 134 7.85 -6.70 6.27
CA ILE A 134 6.65 -7.47 5.99
C ILE A 134 6.63 -8.61 7.01
N LEU A 135 5.65 -8.58 7.90
CA LEU A 135 5.55 -9.48 9.06
C LEU A 135 4.42 -10.49 8.88
N ALA A 136 4.56 -11.66 9.49
CA ALA A 136 3.52 -12.67 9.57
C ALA A 136 3.42 -13.23 11.00
N LEU A 137 2.21 -13.53 11.46
CA LEU A 137 1.98 -14.27 12.70
C LEU A 137 1.68 -15.73 12.36
N LYS A 138 2.44 -16.66 12.94
CA LYS A 138 2.03 -18.07 13.03
C LYS A 138 1.23 -18.23 14.32
N ILE A 139 -0.02 -18.68 14.21
CA ILE A 139 -0.90 -18.98 15.34
C ILE A 139 -1.22 -20.48 15.32
N SER A 140 -0.90 -21.19 16.39
CA SER A 140 -1.12 -22.64 16.54
C SER A 140 -0.88 -23.02 18.00
N ASP A 141 -1.61 -24.00 18.53
CA ASP A 141 -1.41 -24.54 19.87
C ASP A 141 -0.02 -25.17 20.08
N ASN A 142 0.62 -25.68 19.02
CA ASN A 142 2.02 -26.10 19.00
C ASN A 142 2.87 -25.29 18.01
N VAL A 143 2.98 -23.98 18.25
CA VAL A 143 3.62 -23.01 17.33
C VAL A 143 5.05 -23.35 16.90
N ASN A 144 5.80 -24.14 17.69
CA ASN A 144 7.17 -24.53 17.40
C ASN A 144 7.31 -25.88 16.67
N VAL A 145 6.22 -26.62 16.50
CA VAL A 145 6.20 -27.94 15.87
C VAL A 145 5.45 -27.85 14.54
N ARG A 146 5.79 -28.76 13.62
CA ARG A 146 4.99 -29.01 12.42
C ARG A 146 4.14 -30.24 12.68
N GLU A 147 2.84 -30.07 12.54
CA GLU A 147 1.85 -31.11 12.79
C GLU A 147 1.13 -31.47 11.50
N ASP A 148 0.46 -32.62 11.50
CA ASP A 148 -0.36 -33.09 10.39
C ASP A 148 -1.76 -32.45 10.43
N GLU A 149 -1.78 -31.12 10.56
CA GLU A 149 -2.98 -30.29 10.56
C GLU A 149 -3.06 -29.39 9.31
N PRO A 150 -4.28 -29.10 8.80
CA PRO A 150 -4.45 -28.16 7.71
C PRO A 150 -3.99 -26.76 8.12
N GLN A 151 -3.30 -26.07 7.21
CA GLN A 151 -2.79 -24.72 7.44
C GLN A 151 -3.51 -23.73 6.51
N PHE A 152 -3.86 -22.58 7.07
CA PHE A 152 -4.52 -21.49 6.35
C PHE A 152 -3.63 -20.25 6.37
N LEU A 153 -3.45 -19.64 5.20
CA LEU A 153 -2.78 -18.35 5.08
C LEU A 153 -3.84 -17.27 4.85
N TYR A 154 -3.92 -16.34 5.79
CA TYR A 154 -4.76 -15.14 5.67
C TYR A 154 -3.89 -13.94 5.33
N THR A 155 -4.17 -13.31 4.20
CA THR A 155 -3.52 -12.07 3.75
C THR A 155 -4.57 -11.06 3.32
N SER A 156 -4.21 -9.78 3.34
CA SER A 156 -5.07 -8.68 2.92
C SER A 156 -4.23 -7.53 2.37
N SER A 157 -4.88 -6.53 1.79
CA SER A 157 -4.28 -5.23 1.49
C SER A 157 -3.10 -5.31 0.53
N MET A 158 -3.21 -6.18 -0.48
CA MET A 158 -2.27 -6.22 -1.61
C MET A 158 -2.39 -4.95 -2.45
N HIS A 159 -3.60 -4.39 -2.56
CA HIS A 159 -3.85 -3.04 -3.03
C HIS A 159 -3.79 -2.06 -1.84
N GLY A 160 -3.11 -0.94 -2.03
CA GLY A 160 -2.80 0.01 -0.94
C GLY A 160 -3.98 0.86 -0.48
N ASP A 161 -5.06 0.89 -1.25
CA ASP A 161 -6.29 1.64 -1.03
C ASP A 161 -7.43 0.79 -0.42
N GLU A 162 -7.26 -0.53 -0.34
CA GLU A 162 -8.21 -1.48 0.28
C GLU A 162 -7.96 -1.67 1.79
N LEU A 163 -7.94 -0.58 2.55
CA LEU A 163 -7.47 -0.57 3.96
C LEU A 163 -8.33 -1.37 4.95
N VAL A 164 -9.58 -1.70 4.62
CA VAL A 164 -10.49 -2.39 5.55
C VAL A 164 -9.98 -3.80 5.88
N GLY A 165 -9.47 -4.54 4.89
CA GLY A 165 -8.97 -5.90 5.09
C GLY A 165 -7.78 -5.96 6.06
N TYR A 166 -6.95 -4.92 6.07
CA TYR A 166 -5.82 -4.80 6.98
C TYR A 166 -6.25 -4.83 8.45
N ILE A 167 -7.22 -3.98 8.81
CA ILE A 167 -7.74 -3.89 10.18
C ILE A 167 -8.45 -5.17 10.59
N LEU A 168 -9.23 -5.76 9.69
CA LEU A 168 -9.94 -6.99 9.98
C LEU A 168 -8.99 -8.14 10.30
N LEU A 169 -7.84 -8.25 9.62
CA LEU A 169 -6.84 -9.28 9.96
C LEU A 169 -6.13 -9.01 11.29
N LEU A 170 -5.79 -7.76 11.62
CA LEU A 170 -5.23 -7.43 12.93
C LEU A 170 -6.22 -7.76 14.06
N ARG A 171 -7.52 -7.52 13.84
CA ARG A 171 -8.57 -7.88 14.79
C ARG A 171 -8.81 -9.38 14.87
N LEU A 172 -8.74 -10.09 13.75
CA LEU A 172 -8.82 -11.54 13.73
C LEU A 172 -7.67 -12.13 14.55
N ALA A 173 -6.44 -11.64 14.37
CA ALA A 173 -5.30 -12.04 15.19
C ALA A 173 -5.55 -11.77 16.68
N ASN A 174 -6.06 -10.58 17.04
CA ASN A 174 -6.45 -10.25 18.42
C ASN A 174 -7.57 -11.14 18.97
N HIS A 175 -8.46 -11.65 18.12
CA HIS A 175 -9.57 -12.50 18.54
C HIS A 175 -9.12 -13.95 18.77
N LEU A 176 -8.17 -14.44 17.97
CA LEU A 176 -7.63 -15.79 18.08
C LEU A 176 -6.62 -15.97 19.23
N LEU A 177 -6.09 -14.86 19.76
CA LEU A 177 -5.05 -14.83 20.79
C LEU A 177 -5.60 -14.32 22.13
#